data_AF-A0A927UUD7-F1
#
_entry.id   AF-A0A927UUD7-F1
#
_cell.length_a   1.000
_cell.length_b   1.000
_cell.length_c   1.000
_cell.angle_alpha   90.00
_cell.angle_beta   90.00
_cell.angle_gamma   90.00
#
_symmetry.space_group_name_H-M   'P 1'
#
loop_
_entity.id
_entity.type
_entity.pdbx_description
1 polymer ?
#
loop_
_entity_poly.entity_id
_entity_poly.type
_entity_poly.pdbx_seq_one_letter_code
_entity_poly.pdbx_strand_id
1 'polypeptide(L)'
;MGFFEKQILKALADKFEGKKQQIKSINNALASEIGCLLNKLNIRHNNMEGAKAEAFTQQLSPEELEEWYDDTYQLLLLAFLEEDNMKRRQRVKDLQRQL
;
A
#
# COMPACT_ATOMS: atom_id res chain seq x y z
N MET A 1 14.05 -0.17 -14.52
CA MET A 1 13.46 -1.52 -14.74
C MET A 1 11.96 -1.50 -14.45
N GLY A 2 11.26 -0.35 -14.51
CA GLY A 2 9.99 -0.15 -13.80
C GLY A 2 8.64 -0.51 -14.45
N PHE A 3 8.58 -1.09 -15.65
CA PHE A 3 7.27 -1.45 -16.25
C PHE A 3 6.62 -2.68 -15.59
N PHE A 4 7.42 -3.58 -15.01
CA PHE A 4 6.93 -4.79 -14.35
C PHE A 4 6.44 -4.51 -12.92
N GLU A 5 7.18 -3.71 -12.16
CA GLU A 5 6.86 -3.33 -10.77
C GLU A 5 5.52 -2.57 -10.69
N LYS A 6 5.28 -1.63 -11.61
CA LYS A 6 4.01 -0.88 -11.65
C LYS A 6 2.79 -1.78 -11.87
N GLN A 7 2.91 -2.83 -12.69
CA GLN A 7 1.80 -3.77 -12.90
C GLN A 7 1.51 -4.60 -11.65
N ILE A 8 2.56 -5.04 -10.95
CA ILE A 8 2.43 -5.73 -9.65
C ILE A 8 1.76 -4.80 -8.64
N LEU A 9 2.24 -3.57 -8.51
CA LEU A 9 1.67 -2.58 -7.59
C LEU A 9 0.20 -2.31 -7.88
N LYS A 10 -0.21 -2.27 -9.15
CA LYS A 10 -1.61 -2.10 -9.52
C LYS A 10 -2.47 -3.29 -9.06
N ALA A 11 -2.00 -4.52 -9.27
CA ALA A 11 -2.70 -5.72 -8.79
C ALA A 11 -2.79 -5.76 -7.26
N LEU A 12 -1.72 -5.37 -6.56
CA LEU A 12 -1.72 -5.29 -5.10
C LEU A 12 -2.60 -4.15 -4.59
N ALA A 13 -2.68 -3.02 -5.30
CA ALA A 13 -3.56 -1.91 -4.99
C ALA A 13 -5.04 -2.33 -5.04
N ASP A 14 -5.44 -3.09 -6.06
CA ASP A 14 -6.80 -3.61 -6.17
C ASP A 14 -7.13 -4.56 -5.01
N LYS A 15 -6.18 -5.44 -4.63
CA LYS A 15 -6.32 -6.29 -3.44
C LYS A 15 -6.40 -5.48 -2.15
N PHE A 16 -5.61 -4.42 -2.03
CA PHE A 16 -5.61 -3.52 -0.88
C PHE A 16 -6.94 -2.78 -0.73
N GLU A 17 -7.53 -2.28 -1.81
CA GLU A 17 -8.84 -1.59 -1.74
C GLU A 17 -9.95 -2.52 -1.20
N GLY A 18 -9.93 -3.80 -1.57
CA GLY A 18 -10.86 -4.80 -1.00
C GLY A 18 -10.69 -5.04 0.51
N LYS A 19 -9.50 -4.77 1.05
CA LYS A 19 -9.14 -4.99 2.48
C LYS A 19 -8.99 -3.69 3.27
N LYS A 20 -9.10 -2.54 2.61
CA LYS A 20 -8.74 -1.23 3.14
C LYS A 20 -9.46 -0.90 4.44
N GLN A 21 -10.75 -1.19 4.55
CA GLN A 21 -11.50 -0.93 5.78
C GLN A 21 -10.99 -1.78 6.96
N GLN A 22 -10.64 -3.04 6.69
CA GLN A 22 -10.10 -3.94 7.71
C GLN A 22 -8.70 -3.48 8.15
N ILE A 23 -7.82 -3.16 7.20
CA ILE A 23 -6.49 -2.64 7.49
C ILE A 23 -6.60 -1.31 8.24
N LYS A 24 -7.50 -0.40 7.83
CA LYS A 24 -7.74 0.88 8.51
C LYS A 24 -8.18 0.72 9.96
N SER A 25 -8.94 -0.33 10.27
CA SER A 25 -9.35 -0.66 11.65
C SER A 25 -8.19 -1.16 12.52
N ILE A 26 -7.13 -1.69 11.90
CA ILE A 26 -5.93 -2.20 12.57
C ILE A 26 -4.89 -1.09 12.70
N ASN A 27 -4.61 -0.41 11.59
CA ASN A 27 -3.63 0.65 11.47
C ASN A 27 -4.11 1.71 10.46
N ASN A 28 -4.77 2.74 10.98
CA ASN A 28 -5.33 3.82 10.18
C ASN A 28 -4.27 4.67 9.47
N ALA A 29 -3.11 4.87 10.11
CA ALA A 29 -2.00 5.64 9.54
C ALA A 29 -1.47 4.93 8.29
N LEU A 30 -1.08 3.66 8.44
CA LEU A 30 -0.59 2.83 7.35
C LEU A 30 -1.57 2.76 6.17
N ALA A 31 -2.86 2.55 6.44
CA ALA A 31 -3.87 2.50 5.40
C ALA A 31 -4.02 3.83 4.63
N SER A 32 -3.85 4.96 5.33
CA SER A 32 -3.96 6.29 4.74
C SER A 32 -2.72 6.66 3.92
N GLU A 33 -1.53 6.30 4.41
CA GLU A 33 -0.25 6.48 3.73
C GLU A 33 -0.19 5.69 2.43
N ILE A 34 -0.51 4.38 2.46
CA ILE A 34 -0.60 3.54 1.26
C ILE A 34 -1.61 4.12 0.27
N GLY A 35 -2.79 4.54 0.75
CA GLY A 35 -3.81 5.15 -0.09
C GLY A 35 -3.33 6.43 -0.78
N CYS A 36 -2.51 7.24 -0.10
CA CYS A 36 -1.91 8.44 -0.66
C CYS A 36 -0.93 8.09 -1.78
N LEU A 37 0.01 7.18 -1.52
CA LEU A 37 1.03 6.74 -2.46
C LEU A 37 0.42 6.16 -3.73
N LEU A 38 -0.53 5.23 -3.59
CA LEU A 38 -1.22 4.58 -4.72
C LEU A 38 -1.97 5.57 -5.64
N ASN A 39 -2.48 6.67 -5.08
CA ASN A 39 -3.26 7.66 -5.81
C ASN A 39 -2.41 8.76 -6.46
N LYS A 40 -1.23 9.05 -5.91
CA LYS A 40 -0.39 10.16 -6.35
C LYS A 40 0.77 9.71 -7.23
N LEU A 41 1.34 8.53 -7.01
CA LEU A 41 2.59 8.10 -7.67
C LEU A 41 2.37 7.41 -9.02
N ASN A 42 1.33 7.77 -9.77
CA ASN A 42 1.08 7.22 -11.09
C ASN A 42 0.84 5.70 -11.10
N ILE A 43 0.32 5.11 -10.00
CA ILE A 43 0.07 3.67 -9.87
C ILE A 43 -1.37 3.34 -10.29
N ARG A 44 -2.37 3.89 -9.59
CA ARG A 44 -3.79 3.65 -9.91
C ARG A 44 -4.32 4.52 -11.03
N HIS A 45 -3.77 5.72 -11.15
CA HIS A 45 -4.22 6.74 -12.10
C HIS A 45 -3.02 7.24 -12.89
N ASN A 46 -3.28 7.81 -14.07
CA ASN A 46 -2.24 8.60 -14.73
C ASN A 46 -2.08 9.90 -13.94
N ASN A 47 -0.94 10.05 -13.26
CA ASN A 47 -0.59 11.27 -12.52
C ASN A 47 0.49 12.10 -13.22
N MET A 48 0.94 11.67 -14.41
CA MET A 48 1.90 12.42 -15.23
C MET A 48 1.18 13.43 -16.12
N GLU A 49 -0.05 13.14 -16.54
CA GLU A 49 -0.80 13.96 -17.51
C GLU A 49 -2.30 13.96 -17.19
N GLY A 50 -3.00 14.99 -17.69
CA GLY A 50 -4.46 15.11 -17.63
C GLY A 50 -5.00 15.61 -16.28
N ALA A 51 -6.29 15.36 -16.03
CA ALA A 51 -7.02 15.95 -14.89
C ALA A 51 -6.55 15.47 -13.50
N LYS A 52 -5.77 14.38 -13.43
CA LYS A 52 -5.20 13.84 -12.19
C LYS A 52 -3.67 14.03 -12.12
N ALA A 53 -3.13 14.89 -12.97
CA ALA A 53 -1.72 15.24 -12.94
C ALA A 53 -1.35 15.82 -11.57
N GLU A 54 -0.25 15.32 -11.01
CA GLU A 54 0.28 15.74 -9.72
C GLU A 54 1.67 16.32 -9.94
N ALA A 55 1.87 17.59 -9.56
CA ALA A 55 3.13 18.30 -9.79
C ALA A 55 4.31 17.59 -9.12
N PHE A 56 4.09 17.01 -7.94
CA PHE A 56 5.10 16.20 -7.25
C PHE A 56 5.57 15.03 -8.11
N THR A 57 4.63 14.25 -8.64
CA THR A 57 4.92 13.06 -9.43
C THR A 57 5.57 13.38 -10.77
N GLN A 58 5.22 14.52 -11.36
CA GLN A 58 5.85 15.01 -12.59
C GLN A 58 7.30 15.48 -12.40
N GLN A 59 7.67 15.88 -11.18
CA GLN A 59 9.00 16.37 -10.85
C GLN A 59 9.98 15.25 -10.47
N LEU A 60 9.49 14.06 -10.14
CA LEU A 60 10.32 12.91 -9.80
C LEU A 60 11.09 12.41 -11.02
N SER A 61 12.37 12.09 -10.83
CA SER A 61 13.11 11.32 -11.81
C SER A 61 12.55 9.89 -11.93
N PRO A 62 12.83 9.18 -13.03
CA PRO A 62 12.48 7.76 -13.14
C PRO A 62 13.01 6.91 -11.98
N GLU A 63 14.22 7.20 -11.50
CA GLU A 63 14.86 6.50 -10.38
C GLU A 63 14.15 6.79 -9.05
N GLU A 64 13.85 8.05 -8.75
CA GLU A 64 13.10 8.41 -7.53
C GLU A 64 11.71 7.77 -7.54
N LEU A 65 11.06 7.71 -8.71
CA LEU A 65 9.76 7.06 -8.85
C LEU A 65 9.85 5.53 -8.64
N GLU A 66 10.93 4.89 -9.09
CA GLU A 66 11.21 3.47 -8.82
C GLU A 66 11.44 3.23 -7.31
N GLU A 67 12.18 4.10 -6.61
CA GLU A 67 12.35 4.00 -5.15
C GLU A 67 11.01 4.08 -4.40
N TRP A 68 10.13 5.02 -4.81
CA TRP A 68 8.79 5.10 -4.25
C TRP A 68 7.92 3.88 -4.55
N TYR A 69 8.15 3.19 -5.67
CA TYR A 69 7.49 1.94 -6.01
C TYR A 69 7.91 0.80 -5.08
N ASP A 70 9.19 0.70 -4.75
CA ASP A 70 9.71 -0.25 -3.78
C ASP A 70 9.14 -0.01 -2.38
N ASP A 71 9.13 1.23 -1.91
CA ASP A 71 8.55 1.58 -0.62
C ASP A 71 7.05 1.29 -0.56
N THR A 72 6.32 1.66 -1.62
CA THR A 72 4.89 1.35 -1.72
C THR A 72 4.63 -0.14 -1.68
N TYR A 73 5.46 -0.94 -2.35
CA TYR A 73 5.39 -2.40 -2.32
C TYR A 73 5.60 -2.96 -0.92
N GLN A 74 6.63 -2.49 -0.21
CA GLN A 74 6.93 -2.92 1.16
C GLN A 74 5.78 -2.57 2.14
N LEU A 75 5.22 -1.36 2.02
CA LEU A 75 4.08 -0.95 2.85
C LEU A 75 2.83 -1.79 2.60
N LEU A 76 2.56 -2.15 1.33
CA LEU A 76 1.47 -3.06 0.98
C LEU A 76 1.66 -4.45 1.61
N LEU A 77 2.88 -4.99 1.55
CA LEU A 77 3.20 -6.27 2.20
C LEU A 77 3.01 -6.20 3.72
N LEU A 78 3.47 -5.13 4.35
CA LEU A 78 3.29 -4.91 5.78
C LEU A 78 1.81 -4.87 6.16
N ALA A 79 0.98 -4.14 5.39
CA ALA A 79 -0.45 -4.04 5.65
C ALA A 79 -1.18 -5.40 5.56
N PHE A 80 -0.82 -6.23 4.57
CA PHE A 80 -1.35 -7.59 4.48
C PHE A 80 -0.86 -8.48 5.63
N LEU A 81 0.39 -8.32 6.04
CA LEU A 81 0.93 -9.06 7.17
C LEU A 81 0.23 -8.67 8.48
N GLU A 82 -0.05 -7.38 8.72
CA GLU A 82 -0.79 -6.91 9.89
C GLU A 82 -2.21 -7.48 9.96
N GLU A 83 -2.90 -7.52 8.82
CA GLU A 83 -4.22 -8.17 8.71
C GLU A 83 -4.16 -9.64 9.14
N ASP A 84 -3.20 -10.40 8.61
CA ASP A 84 -3.02 -11.80 8.98
C ASP A 84 -2.55 -11.96 10.44
N ASN A 85 -1.78 -11.01 10.96
CA ASN A 85 -1.28 -11.04 12.32
C ASN A 85 -2.41 -10.89 13.36
N MET A 86 -3.53 -10.25 13.02
CA MET A 86 -4.70 -10.18 13.91
C MET A 86 -5.19 -11.57 14.35
N LYS A 87 -5.22 -12.54 13.43
CA LYS A 87 -5.61 -13.92 13.74
C LYS A 87 -4.59 -14.59 14.69
N ARG A 88 -3.30 -14.33 14.48
CA ARG A 88 -2.22 -14.84 15.33
C ARG A 88 -2.30 -14.24 16.75
N ARG A 89 -2.52 -12.94 16.86
CA ARG A 89 -2.70 -12.24 18.14
C ARG A 89 -3.93 -12.74 18.89
N GLN A 90 -5.03 -13.03 18.20
CA GLN A 90 -6.21 -13.61 18.83
C GLN A 90 -5.91 -14.97 19.45
N ARG A 91 -5.24 -15.87 18.70
CA ARG A 91 -4.82 -17.18 19.23
C ARG A 91 -3.94 -17.08 20.48
N VAL A 92 -3.02 -16.11 20.50
CA VAL A 92 -2.17 -15.87 21.69
C VAL A 92 -3.00 -15.39 22.88
N LYS A 93 -3.95 -14.47 22.67
CA LYS A 93 -4.86 -14.02 23.74
C LYS A 93 -5.69 -15.16 24.31
N ASP A 94 -6.16 -16.07 23.45
CA ASP A 94 -6.95 -17.23 23.88
C ASP A 94 -6.13 -18.22 24.70
N LEU A 95 -4.84 -18.40 24.37
CA LEU A 95 -3.90 -19.18 25.17
C LEU A 95 -3.62 -18.52 26.52
N GLN A 96 -3.41 -17.20 26.56
CA GLN A 96 -3.14 -16.45 27.78
C GLN A 96 -4.27 -16.51 28.82
N ARG A 97 -5.52 -16.76 28.40
CA ARG A 97 -6.66 -16.94 29.31
C ARG A 97 -6.71 -18.32 29.97
N GLN A 98 -5.93 -19.28 29.46
CA GLN A 98 -5.86 -20.66 29.95
C GLN A 98 -4.62 -20.90 30.82
N LEU A 99 -3.65 -19.98 30.77
CA LEU A 99 -2.48 -19.93 31.65
C LEU A 99 -2.83 -19.16 32.93
#